data_AF-A0A934EQQ2-F1
#
_entry.id   AF-A0A934EQQ2-F1
#
_cell.length_a   1.000
_cell.length_b   1.000
_cell.length_c   1.000
_cell.angle_alpha   90.00
_cell.angle_beta   90.00
_cell.angle_gamma   90.00
#
_symmetry.space_group_name_H-M   'P 1'
#
loop_
_entity.id
_entity.type
_entity.pdbx_description
1 polymer ?
#
loop_
_entity_poly.entity_id
_entity_poly.type
_entity_poly.pdbx_seq_one_letter_code
_entity_poly.pdbx_strand_id
1 'polypeptide(L)'
;MALIAFLVIAAPFIAALSVSKGRLTYGDSGKLNYAWYVNSVTQWVHWQGEPHGSGFPEHPVRKIFSKPDTYEFGTPRGGTYPAWYDPSYWHEGIQVHFDLRKQLSVLNTHIKEYSDVLFKEQYVLLIGCLILYYMSGRKWLCIKDFAEQWLLYMPAFTLMAIYALVHVERRFLGAFNVLLWIGIFSGAKIPRSNISKSFSSYIVVFMAMAMMIGAVYSPLSGAYNLIKTNKIITPSSELLEVVNALDRMGVGRGDKIAVIGWTINIHWARLAGVQIVADIPLEEKNTFLDSDSSVKSQALAAFLKTGAKGIVIFQPSDDADLSEAWKRLGNTDFYIYKLIE
;
A
#
# COMPACT_ATOMS: atom_id res chain seq x y z
N MET A 1 23.15 -27.22 -1.11
CA MET A 1 23.00 -26.68 0.26
C MET A 1 21.96 -25.56 0.33
N ALA A 2 22.11 -24.45 -0.41
CA ALA A 2 21.17 -23.33 -0.33
C ALA A 2 19.70 -23.71 -0.65
N LEU A 3 19.45 -24.50 -1.70
CA LEU A 3 18.11 -24.98 -2.04
C LEU A 3 17.49 -25.83 -0.91
N ILE A 4 18.29 -26.71 -0.31
CA ILE A 4 17.83 -27.57 0.79
C ILE A 4 17.49 -26.71 2.01
N ALA A 5 18.35 -25.75 2.38
CA ALA A 5 18.07 -24.82 3.47
C ALA A 5 16.79 -24.00 3.20
N PHE A 6 16.62 -23.50 1.97
CA PHE A 6 15.41 -22.81 1.56
C PHE A 6 14.17 -23.69 1.69
N LEU A 7 14.21 -24.94 1.22
CA LEU A 7 13.08 -25.87 1.33
C LEU A 7 12.78 -26.22 2.80
N VAL A 8 13.78 -26.44 3.64
CA VAL A 8 13.58 -26.69 5.07
C VAL A 8 12.86 -25.53 5.76
N ILE A 9 13.15 -24.29 5.35
CA ILE A 9 12.51 -23.09 5.91
C ILE A 9 11.13 -22.83 5.30
N ALA A 10 10.99 -22.95 3.98
CA ALA A 10 9.78 -22.56 3.25
C ALA A 10 8.70 -23.66 3.22
N ALA A 11 9.10 -24.93 3.17
CA ALA A 11 8.15 -26.04 3.02
C ALA A 11 7.12 -26.13 4.16
N PRO A 12 7.46 -25.93 5.45
CA PRO A 12 6.46 -25.93 6.53
C PRO A 12 5.37 -24.87 6.34
N PHE A 13 5.76 -23.66 5.91
CA PHE A 13 4.83 -22.57 5.63
C PHE A 13 3.95 -22.87 4.41
N ILE A 14 4.56 -23.33 3.31
CA ILE A 14 3.85 -23.74 2.09
C ILE A 14 2.86 -24.87 2.41
N ALA A 15 3.26 -25.87 3.19
CA ALA A 15 2.40 -26.98 3.59
C ALA A 15 1.22 -26.50 4.44
N ALA A 16 1.47 -25.70 5.49
CA ALA A 16 0.41 -25.16 6.36
C ALA A 16 -0.59 -24.31 5.56
N LEU A 17 -0.10 -23.45 4.67
CA LEU A 17 -0.94 -22.64 3.81
C LEU A 17 -1.74 -23.48 2.81
N SER A 18 -1.11 -24.49 2.22
CA SER A 18 -1.77 -25.38 1.26
C SER A 18 -2.89 -26.19 1.91
N VAL A 19 -2.70 -26.65 3.15
CA VAL A 19 -3.75 -27.31 3.95
C VAL A 19 -4.88 -26.34 4.24
N SER A 20 -4.58 -25.12 4.68
CA SER A 20 -5.59 -24.09 4.99
C SER A 20 -6.43 -23.69 3.77
N LYS A 21 -5.82 -23.65 2.57
CA LYS A 21 -6.48 -23.28 1.32
C LYS A 21 -7.03 -24.48 0.53
N GLY A 22 -6.84 -25.71 0.99
CA GLY A 22 -7.29 -26.91 0.29
C GLY A 22 -6.64 -27.16 -1.07
N ARG A 23 -5.54 -26.48 -1.39
CA ARG A 23 -4.79 -26.62 -2.65
C ARG A 23 -3.32 -26.29 -2.46
N LEU A 24 -2.45 -26.85 -3.29
CA LEU A 24 -1.02 -26.50 -3.28
C LEU A 24 -0.84 -25.01 -3.61
N THR A 25 -0.31 -24.23 -2.67
CA THR A 25 -0.04 -22.79 -2.84
C THR A 25 1.09 -22.32 -1.92
N TYR A 26 1.86 -21.34 -2.38
CA TYR A 26 2.85 -20.61 -1.59
C TYR A 26 2.38 -19.18 -1.23
N GLY A 27 1.15 -18.83 -1.57
CA GLY A 27 0.56 -17.51 -1.37
C GLY A 27 -0.18 -17.02 -2.62
N ASP A 28 -1.24 -16.26 -2.40
CA ASP A 28 -2.02 -15.65 -3.50
C ASP A 28 -1.66 -14.19 -3.77
N SER A 29 -0.77 -13.60 -2.96
CA SER A 29 -0.39 -12.19 -3.07
C SER A 29 0.12 -11.83 -4.47
N GLY A 30 0.95 -12.67 -5.08
CA GLY A 30 1.44 -12.44 -6.44
C GLY A 30 0.32 -12.49 -7.49
N LYS A 31 -0.57 -13.49 -7.39
CA LYS A 31 -1.73 -13.65 -8.28
C LYS A 31 -2.68 -12.46 -8.16
N LEU A 32 -3.02 -12.05 -6.95
CA LEU A 32 -3.92 -10.93 -6.68
C LEU A 32 -3.32 -9.61 -7.14
N ASN A 33 -2.04 -9.34 -6.83
CA ASN A 33 -1.38 -8.13 -7.31
C ASN A 33 -1.31 -8.10 -8.84
N TYR A 34 -1.05 -9.23 -9.51
CA TYR A 34 -1.10 -9.29 -10.97
C TYR A 34 -2.50 -8.95 -11.50
N ALA A 35 -3.54 -9.49 -10.86
CA ALA A 35 -4.92 -9.20 -11.23
C ALA A 35 -5.26 -7.70 -11.07
N TRP A 36 -4.93 -7.11 -9.92
CA TRP A 36 -5.23 -5.71 -9.58
C TRP A 36 -4.43 -4.71 -10.40
N TYR A 37 -3.11 -4.92 -10.55
CA TYR A 37 -2.21 -3.93 -11.13
C TYR A 37 -1.95 -4.17 -12.62
N VAL A 38 -2.03 -5.41 -13.11
CA VAL A 38 -1.79 -5.74 -14.53
C VAL A 38 -3.08 -6.04 -15.27
N ASN A 39 -3.99 -6.86 -14.75
CA ASN A 39 -5.24 -7.17 -15.45
C ASN A 39 -6.34 -6.13 -15.24
N SER A 40 -6.14 -5.16 -14.34
CA SER A 40 -7.09 -4.09 -14.03
C SER A 40 -8.39 -4.61 -13.41
N VAL A 41 -8.32 -5.72 -12.67
CA VAL A 41 -9.41 -6.17 -11.80
C VAL A 41 -9.64 -5.14 -10.71
N THR A 42 -10.90 -4.94 -10.31
CA THR A 42 -11.28 -4.06 -9.19
C THR A 42 -10.32 -4.26 -8.03
N GLN A 43 -9.68 -3.17 -7.62
CA GLN A 43 -8.58 -3.25 -6.67
C GLN A 43 -9.11 -3.46 -5.26
N TRP A 44 -8.44 -4.35 -4.55
CA TRP A 44 -8.54 -4.58 -3.11
C TRP A 44 -9.81 -5.25 -2.60
N VAL A 45 -10.99 -4.71 -2.91
CA VAL A 45 -12.28 -5.17 -2.37
C VAL A 45 -13.41 -5.05 -3.40
N HIS A 46 -14.54 -5.68 -3.10
CA HIS A 46 -15.80 -5.54 -3.84
C HIS A 46 -15.75 -5.92 -5.33
N TRP A 47 -14.80 -6.76 -5.72
CA TRP A 47 -14.78 -7.36 -7.04
C TRP A 47 -16.01 -8.26 -7.24
N GLN A 48 -16.77 -8.04 -8.33
CA GLN A 48 -18.00 -8.79 -8.67
C GLN A 48 -17.88 -9.58 -9.98
N GLY A 49 -16.67 -9.66 -10.56
CA GLY A 49 -16.40 -10.33 -11.84
C GLY A 49 -15.86 -9.39 -12.93
N GLU A 50 -15.73 -8.11 -12.64
CA GLU A 50 -15.20 -7.10 -13.56
C GLU A 50 -13.66 -7.03 -13.54
N PRO A 51 -13.00 -6.71 -14.67
CA PRO A 51 -13.55 -6.63 -16.02
C PRO A 51 -13.83 -8.02 -16.59
N HIS A 52 -14.67 -8.09 -17.64
CA HIS A 52 -15.00 -9.34 -18.31
C HIS A 52 -13.76 -10.19 -18.64
N GLY A 53 -13.86 -11.48 -18.39
CA GLY A 53 -12.78 -12.43 -18.55
C GLY A 53 -11.98 -12.67 -17.28
N SER A 54 -12.12 -11.88 -16.22
CA SER A 54 -11.33 -12.03 -14.98
C SER A 54 -11.80 -13.15 -14.04
N GLY A 55 -12.76 -13.98 -14.47
CA GLY A 55 -13.47 -14.94 -13.63
C GLY A 55 -14.64 -14.31 -12.87
N PHE A 56 -15.24 -15.08 -11.96
CA PHE A 56 -16.27 -14.61 -11.04
C PHE A 56 -15.88 -14.99 -9.61
N PRO A 57 -16.17 -14.14 -8.61
CA PRO A 57 -15.91 -14.46 -7.23
C PRO A 57 -16.75 -15.68 -6.79
N GLU A 58 -16.11 -16.68 -6.21
CA GLU A 58 -16.80 -17.81 -5.56
C GLU A 58 -17.50 -17.38 -4.27
N HIS A 59 -16.98 -16.32 -3.64
CA HIS A 59 -17.50 -15.71 -2.42
C HIS A 59 -17.70 -14.20 -2.63
N PRO A 60 -18.68 -13.76 -3.44
CA PRO A 60 -18.91 -12.34 -3.66
C PRO A 60 -19.34 -11.65 -2.36
N VAL A 61 -18.88 -10.42 -2.15
CA VAL A 61 -19.50 -9.55 -1.14
C VAL A 61 -20.94 -9.24 -1.56
N ARG A 62 -21.86 -9.16 -0.60
CA ARG A 62 -23.28 -8.96 -0.90
C ARG A 62 -23.54 -7.49 -1.20
N LYS A 63 -23.95 -7.16 -2.43
CA LYS A 63 -24.45 -5.83 -2.76
C LYS A 63 -25.85 -5.64 -2.15
N ILE A 64 -25.99 -4.70 -1.22
CA ILE A 64 -27.23 -4.43 -0.47
C ILE A 64 -27.97 -3.18 -0.96
N PHE A 65 -27.29 -2.32 -1.72
CA PHE A 65 -27.88 -1.15 -2.38
C PHE A 65 -27.06 -0.79 -3.62
N SER A 66 -27.69 -0.16 -4.62
CA SER A 66 -27.10 0.02 -5.96
C SER A 66 -26.88 1.47 -6.38
N LYS A 67 -27.30 2.45 -5.59
CA LYS A 67 -27.05 3.87 -5.90
C LYS A 67 -27.18 4.74 -4.65
N PRO A 68 -26.11 4.94 -3.87
CA PRO A 68 -24.74 4.47 -4.12
C PRO A 68 -24.58 2.95 -3.98
N ASP A 69 -23.56 2.40 -4.63
CA ASP A 69 -23.19 1.01 -4.39
C ASP A 69 -22.83 0.79 -2.92
N THR A 70 -23.48 -0.18 -2.29
CA THR A 70 -23.29 -0.51 -0.87
C THR A 70 -23.12 -2.01 -0.72
N TYR A 71 -22.09 -2.42 0.02
CA TYR A 71 -21.69 -3.82 0.16
C TYR A 71 -21.71 -4.27 1.62
N GLU A 72 -22.03 -5.53 1.84
CA GLU A 72 -21.97 -6.20 3.14
C GLU A 72 -21.06 -7.42 3.08
N PHE A 73 -20.24 -7.55 4.12
CA PHE A 73 -19.17 -8.55 4.22
C PHE A 73 -18.87 -8.95 5.67
N GLY A 74 -19.78 -8.67 6.62
CA GLY A 74 -19.59 -8.97 8.04
C GLY A 74 -19.47 -10.46 8.39
N THR A 75 -19.84 -11.36 7.47
CA THR A 75 -19.75 -12.83 7.62
C THR A 75 -19.34 -13.46 6.29
N PRO A 76 -18.76 -14.68 6.27
CA PRO A 76 -18.39 -15.51 7.43
C PRO A 76 -17.02 -15.18 8.02
N ARG A 77 -16.22 -14.33 7.37
CA ARG A 77 -14.86 -13.99 7.81
C ARG A 77 -14.91 -12.94 8.94
N GLY A 78 -14.06 -13.14 9.95
CA GLY A 78 -13.89 -12.18 11.05
C GLY A 78 -12.86 -11.09 10.73
N GLY A 79 -12.44 -10.37 11.77
CA GLY A 79 -11.50 -9.25 11.68
C GLY A 79 -12.23 -7.90 11.65
N THR A 80 -11.50 -6.82 11.92
CA THR A 80 -12.06 -5.45 11.96
C THR A 80 -12.69 -5.03 10.64
N TYR A 81 -12.12 -5.48 9.52
CA TYR A 81 -12.67 -5.22 8.18
C TYR A 81 -12.48 -6.49 7.32
N PRO A 82 -13.48 -7.39 7.33
CA PRO A 82 -13.33 -8.72 6.73
C PRO A 82 -12.97 -8.74 5.25
N ALA A 83 -13.49 -7.78 4.46
CA ALA A 83 -13.23 -7.71 3.01
C ALA A 83 -11.73 -7.57 2.67
N TRP A 84 -10.95 -6.91 3.54
CA TRP A 84 -9.49 -6.78 3.38
C TRP A 84 -8.68 -7.69 4.31
N TYR A 85 -9.31 -8.31 5.32
CA TYR A 85 -8.60 -9.21 6.24
C TYR A 85 -8.15 -10.52 5.56
N ASP A 86 -8.96 -11.06 4.65
CA ASP A 86 -8.59 -12.19 3.78
C ASP A 86 -8.99 -11.91 2.33
N PRO A 87 -8.22 -11.09 1.59
CA PRO A 87 -8.56 -10.75 0.21
C PRO A 87 -8.54 -11.98 -0.71
N SER A 88 -7.77 -13.01 -0.36
CA SER A 88 -7.71 -14.25 -1.15
C SER A 88 -9.01 -15.07 -1.11
N TYR A 89 -9.79 -14.96 -0.03
CA TYR A 89 -11.12 -15.57 0.07
C TYR A 89 -12.13 -14.83 -0.81
N TRP A 90 -12.17 -13.50 -0.74
CA TRP A 90 -13.12 -12.69 -1.53
C TRP A 90 -12.82 -12.65 -3.03
N HIS A 91 -11.58 -12.98 -3.42
CA HIS A 91 -11.15 -13.08 -4.81
C HIS A 91 -10.95 -14.54 -5.27
N GLU A 92 -11.49 -15.51 -4.54
CA GLU A 92 -11.50 -16.89 -5.01
C GLU A 92 -12.31 -16.99 -6.31
N GLY A 93 -11.86 -17.81 -7.27
CA GLY A 93 -12.38 -17.82 -8.65
C GLY A 93 -11.75 -16.80 -9.61
N ILE A 94 -10.87 -15.91 -9.13
CA ILE A 94 -10.16 -14.95 -10.01
C ILE A 94 -9.26 -15.66 -11.03
N GLN A 95 -9.35 -15.21 -12.27
CA GLN A 95 -8.55 -15.69 -13.39
C GLN A 95 -7.62 -14.59 -13.86
N VAL A 96 -6.33 -14.90 -13.90
CA VAL A 96 -5.29 -14.00 -14.40
C VAL A 96 -4.90 -14.41 -15.81
N HIS A 97 -4.69 -13.42 -16.67
CA HIS A 97 -4.36 -13.64 -18.08
C HIS A 97 -3.16 -12.79 -18.44
N PHE A 98 -2.26 -13.34 -19.24
CA PHE A 98 -1.16 -12.55 -19.76
C PHE A 98 -1.66 -11.63 -20.88
N ASP A 99 -1.51 -10.33 -20.69
CA ASP A 99 -1.77 -9.32 -21.71
C ASP A 99 -0.49 -8.52 -21.91
N LEU A 100 0.17 -8.70 -23.06
CA LEU A 100 1.44 -8.06 -23.37
C LEU A 100 1.33 -6.53 -23.36
N ARG A 101 0.21 -5.96 -23.82
CA ARG A 101 0.01 -4.52 -23.87
C ARG A 101 -0.11 -3.94 -22.46
N LYS A 102 -0.91 -4.58 -21.61
CA LYS A 102 -1.02 -4.17 -20.19
C LYS A 102 0.32 -4.36 -19.47
N GLN A 103 1.01 -5.48 -19.70
CA GLN A 103 2.32 -5.75 -19.12
C GLN A 103 3.35 -4.67 -19.49
N LEU A 104 3.43 -4.28 -20.76
CA LEU A 104 4.34 -3.22 -21.22
C LEU A 104 3.95 -1.85 -20.67
N SER A 105 2.64 -1.57 -20.55
CA SER A 105 2.14 -0.33 -19.95
C SER A 105 2.55 -0.21 -18.47
N VAL A 106 2.35 -1.27 -17.69
CA VAL A 106 2.76 -1.34 -16.28
C VAL A 106 4.28 -1.24 -16.15
N LEU A 107 5.03 -1.97 -16.96
CA LEU A 107 6.49 -1.93 -16.95
C LEU A 107 7.03 -0.52 -17.26
N ASN A 108 6.44 0.18 -18.23
CA ASN A 108 6.81 1.55 -18.56
C ASN A 108 6.56 2.52 -17.38
N THR A 109 5.44 2.37 -16.68
CA THR A 109 5.15 3.15 -15.47
C THR A 109 6.19 2.89 -14.38
N HIS A 110 6.54 1.63 -14.13
CA HIS A 110 7.53 1.29 -13.11
C HIS A 110 8.95 1.68 -13.50
N ILE A 111 9.32 1.60 -14.79
CA ILE A 111 10.62 2.11 -15.28
C ILE A 111 10.74 3.62 -15.02
N LYS A 112 9.66 4.39 -15.19
CA LYS A 112 9.66 5.81 -14.82
C LYS A 112 9.89 6.00 -13.33
N GLU A 113 9.26 5.20 -12.48
CA GLU A 113 9.46 5.27 -11.02
C GLU A 113 10.93 4.96 -10.65
N TYR A 114 11.53 3.92 -11.23
CA TYR A 114 12.96 3.63 -11.04
C TYR A 114 13.85 4.76 -11.57
N SER A 115 13.49 5.33 -12.71
CA SER A 115 14.23 6.45 -13.29
C SER A 115 14.16 7.68 -12.40
N ASP A 116 13.01 7.96 -11.79
CA ASP A 116 12.85 9.06 -10.84
C ASP A 116 13.69 8.84 -9.59
N VAL A 117 13.68 7.63 -9.02
CA VAL A 117 14.56 7.28 -7.88
C VAL A 117 16.04 7.46 -8.27
N LEU A 118 16.48 6.94 -9.41
CA LEU A 118 17.88 7.00 -9.82
C LEU A 118 18.36 8.41 -10.21
N PHE A 119 17.58 9.12 -11.01
CA PHE A 119 18.00 10.38 -11.65
C PHE A 119 17.48 11.65 -10.97
N LYS A 120 16.41 11.59 -10.17
CA LYS A 120 15.93 12.76 -9.40
C LYS A 120 16.37 12.71 -7.94
N GLU A 121 16.34 11.53 -7.32
CA GLU A 121 16.65 11.39 -5.88
C GLU A 121 18.09 10.97 -5.63
N GLN A 122 18.65 10.09 -6.46
CA GLN A 122 19.96 9.46 -6.24
C GLN A 122 21.03 9.92 -7.25
N TYR A 123 20.80 11.02 -7.97
CA TYR A 123 21.73 11.51 -8.99
C TYR A 123 23.15 11.76 -8.45
N VAL A 124 23.26 12.14 -7.16
CA VAL A 124 24.55 12.36 -6.49
C VAL A 124 25.37 11.06 -6.39
N LEU A 125 24.71 9.92 -6.14
CA LEU A 125 25.35 8.61 -6.12
C LEU A 125 25.82 8.21 -7.52
N LEU A 126 24.99 8.47 -8.54
CA LEU A 126 25.33 8.18 -9.93
C LEU A 126 26.56 8.98 -10.38
N ILE A 127 26.57 10.29 -10.14
CA ILE A 127 27.68 11.17 -10.51
C ILE A 127 28.95 10.77 -9.74
N GLY A 128 28.85 10.56 -8.42
CA GLY A 128 29.99 10.15 -7.61
C GLY A 128 30.56 8.80 -8.06
N CYS A 129 29.69 7.83 -8.39
CA CYS A 129 30.08 6.57 -8.99
C CYS A 129 30.85 6.76 -10.30
N LEU A 130 30.33 7.56 -11.24
CA LEU A 130 31.01 7.83 -12.51
C LEU A 130 32.40 8.45 -12.30
N ILE A 131 32.55 9.36 -11.34
CA ILE A 131 33.85 9.96 -10.98
C ILE A 131 34.80 8.89 -10.44
N LEU A 132 34.35 8.02 -9.53
CA LEU A 132 35.18 6.95 -8.96
C LEU A 132 35.63 5.93 -10.02
N TYR A 133 34.75 5.57 -10.95
CA TYR A 133 35.10 4.70 -12.07
C TYR A 133 36.06 5.36 -13.06
N TYR A 134 35.91 6.67 -13.31
CA TYR A 134 36.88 7.43 -14.11
C TYR A 134 38.25 7.46 -13.43
N MET A 135 38.30 7.72 -12.12
CA MET A 135 39.52 7.73 -11.32
C MET A 135 40.22 6.36 -11.22
N SER A 136 39.48 5.26 -11.41
CA SER A 136 40.08 3.92 -11.43
C SER A 136 41.18 3.79 -12.50
N GLY A 137 41.05 4.52 -13.62
CA GLY A 137 41.98 4.45 -14.76
C GLY A 137 41.96 3.12 -15.52
N ARG A 138 41.05 2.20 -15.15
CA ARG A 138 41.02 0.80 -15.63
C ARG A 138 40.28 0.62 -16.96
N LYS A 139 39.66 1.69 -17.50
CA LYS A 139 38.94 1.70 -18.79
C LYS A 139 37.96 0.52 -18.89
N TRP A 140 38.12 -0.37 -19.88
CA TRP A 140 37.26 -1.53 -20.10
C TRP A 140 37.34 -2.58 -18.99
N LEU A 141 38.45 -2.66 -18.24
CA LEU A 141 38.57 -3.60 -17.11
C LEU A 141 37.58 -3.29 -15.99
N CYS A 142 37.07 -2.06 -15.90
CA CYS A 142 35.99 -1.69 -14.99
C CYS A 142 34.74 -2.54 -15.18
N ILE A 143 34.44 -2.97 -16.41
CA ILE A 143 33.28 -3.83 -16.70
C ILE A 143 33.49 -5.20 -16.07
N LYS A 144 34.72 -5.73 -16.12
CA LYS A 144 35.07 -6.99 -15.46
C LYS A 144 34.99 -6.84 -13.94
N ASP A 145 35.55 -5.78 -13.39
CA ASP A 145 35.54 -5.54 -11.94
C ASP A 145 34.12 -5.36 -11.40
N PHE A 146 33.24 -4.71 -12.17
CA PHE A 146 31.82 -4.65 -11.91
C PHE A 146 31.20 -6.06 -11.99
N ALA A 147 31.42 -6.80 -13.08
CA ALA A 147 30.85 -8.14 -13.28
C ALA A 147 31.26 -9.16 -12.20
N GLU A 148 32.45 -9.00 -11.60
CA GLU A 148 32.91 -9.82 -10.47
C GLU A 148 31.99 -9.67 -9.23
N GLN A 149 31.24 -8.57 -9.11
CA GLN A 149 30.34 -8.26 -8.00
C GLN A 149 28.90 -8.76 -8.23
N TRP A 150 28.69 -9.68 -9.18
CA TRP A 150 27.36 -10.17 -9.56
C TRP A 150 26.56 -10.74 -8.40
N LEU A 151 27.21 -11.32 -7.38
CA LEU A 151 26.53 -11.82 -6.18
C LEU A 151 25.81 -10.72 -5.38
N LEU A 152 26.21 -9.45 -5.53
CA LEU A 152 25.62 -8.31 -4.84
C LEU A 152 24.48 -7.69 -5.64
N TYR A 153 24.70 -7.41 -6.93
CA TYR A 153 23.68 -6.74 -7.74
C TYR A 153 22.65 -7.70 -8.35
N MET A 154 22.98 -8.98 -8.61
CA MET A 154 22.04 -9.92 -9.21
C MET A 154 20.77 -10.11 -8.36
N PRO A 155 20.86 -10.34 -7.03
CA PRO A 155 19.67 -10.42 -6.18
C PRO A 155 18.86 -9.11 -6.18
N ALA A 156 19.54 -7.96 -6.17
CA ALA A 156 18.90 -6.66 -6.23
C ALA A 156 18.13 -6.47 -7.54
N PHE A 157 18.77 -6.68 -8.69
CA PHE A 157 18.12 -6.59 -10.00
C PHE A 157 16.98 -7.60 -10.16
N THR A 158 17.16 -8.83 -9.67
CA THR A 158 16.12 -9.87 -9.76
C THR A 158 14.87 -9.45 -9.01
N LEU A 159 15.01 -8.98 -7.76
CA LEU A 159 13.86 -8.56 -6.96
C LEU A 159 13.24 -7.27 -7.47
N MET A 160 14.05 -6.30 -7.89
CA MET A 160 13.56 -5.10 -8.57
C MET A 160 12.79 -5.46 -9.85
N ALA A 161 13.28 -6.40 -10.66
CA ALA A 161 12.58 -6.86 -11.86
C ALA A 161 11.25 -7.53 -11.51
N ILE A 162 11.19 -8.38 -10.48
CA ILE A 162 9.94 -9.02 -10.04
C ILE A 162 8.91 -7.97 -9.62
N TYR A 163 9.31 -6.94 -8.86
CA TYR A 163 8.41 -5.83 -8.50
C TYR A 163 8.00 -5.01 -9.73
N ALA A 164 8.94 -4.72 -10.63
CA ALA A 164 8.69 -3.98 -11.88
C ALA A 164 7.62 -4.65 -12.76
N LEU A 165 7.50 -5.98 -12.70
CA LEU A 165 6.50 -6.72 -13.46
C LEU A 165 5.07 -6.58 -12.91
N VAL A 166 4.90 -6.17 -11.64
CA VAL A 166 3.59 -6.21 -10.98
C VAL A 166 3.23 -4.88 -10.32
N HIS A 167 4.00 -4.44 -9.32
CA HIS A 167 3.75 -3.21 -8.57
C HIS A 167 5.01 -2.76 -7.84
N VAL A 168 5.38 -1.49 -7.99
CA VAL A 168 6.54 -0.88 -7.34
C VAL A 168 6.09 0.21 -6.39
N GLU A 169 6.52 0.12 -5.14
CA GLU A 169 6.47 1.21 -4.19
C GLU A 169 7.88 1.47 -3.65
N ARG A 170 8.23 2.74 -3.46
CA ARG A 170 9.56 3.14 -3.00
C ARG A 170 9.99 2.44 -1.72
N ARG A 171 9.03 2.14 -0.82
CA ARG A 171 9.26 1.41 0.44
C ARG A 171 9.73 -0.04 0.25
N PHE A 172 9.48 -0.66 -0.90
CA PHE A 172 9.95 -2.03 -1.20
C PHE A 172 11.39 -2.05 -1.71
N LEU A 173 11.89 -0.93 -2.24
CA LEU A 173 13.16 -0.88 -2.97
C LEU A 173 14.37 -0.61 -2.08
N GLY A 174 14.18 -0.14 -0.84
CA GLY A 174 15.25 0.39 0.01
C GLY A 174 16.45 -0.55 0.13
N ALA A 175 16.23 -1.78 0.59
CA ALA A 175 17.32 -2.75 0.77
C ALA A 175 17.99 -3.15 -0.56
N PHE A 176 17.21 -3.31 -1.63
CA PHE A 176 17.74 -3.70 -2.95
C PHE A 176 18.55 -2.57 -3.59
N ASN A 177 18.12 -1.32 -3.42
CA ASN A 177 18.86 -0.15 -3.85
C ASN A 177 20.22 -0.06 -3.12
N VAL A 178 20.25 -0.35 -1.82
CA VAL A 178 21.51 -0.38 -1.06
C VAL A 178 22.45 -1.47 -1.59
N LEU A 179 21.95 -2.70 -1.79
CA LEU A 179 22.75 -3.80 -2.34
C LEU A 179 23.27 -3.49 -3.75
N LEU A 180 22.43 -2.88 -4.59
CA LEU A 180 22.79 -2.43 -5.93
C LEU A 180 23.96 -1.44 -5.88
N TRP A 181 23.84 -0.39 -5.06
CA TRP A 181 24.90 0.62 -4.92
C TRP A 181 26.16 0.05 -4.28
N ILE A 182 26.07 -0.82 -3.27
CA ILE A 182 27.24 -1.51 -2.68
C ILE A 182 27.96 -2.33 -3.76
N GLY A 183 27.22 -3.10 -4.55
CA GLY A 183 27.78 -3.87 -5.67
C GLY A 183 28.50 -2.97 -6.68
N ILE A 184 27.83 -1.89 -7.12
CA ILE A 184 28.40 -0.93 -8.07
C ILE A 184 29.68 -0.27 -7.50
N PHE A 185 29.66 0.23 -6.27
CA PHE A 185 30.80 0.91 -5.66
C PHE A 185 31.94 -0.04 -5.32
N SER A 186 31.66 -1.29 -4.94
CA SER A 186 32.71 -2.30 -4.67
C SER A 186 33.53 -2.67 -5.91
N GLY A 187 32.97 -2.52 -7.11
CA GLY A 187 33.68 -2.69 -8.37
C GLY A 187 34.66 -1.56 -8.70
N ALA A 188 34.54 -0.38 -8.07
CA ALA A 188 35.41 0.76 -8.30
C ALA A 188 36.79 0.57 -7.64
N LYS A 189 37.72 -0.08 -8.35
CA LYS A 189 39.10 -0.31 -7.87
C LYS A 189 39.98 0.92 -8.09
N ILE A 190 40.15 1.73 -7.04
CA ILE A 190 40.89 3.00 -7.05
C ILE A 190 42.40 2.77 -6.88
N PRO A 191 43.30 3.49 -7.61
CA PRO A 191 44.74 3.40 -7.42
C PRO A 191 45.19 3.72 -5.99
N ARG A 192 46.20 2.99 -5.49
CA ARG A 192 46.74 3.16 -4.13
C ARG A 192 47.69 4.37 -4.00
N SER A 193 47.26 5.56 -4.42
CA SER A 193 47.99 6.81 -4.17
C SER A 193 47.32 7.63 -3.07
N ASN A 194 48.11 8.39 -2.30
CA ASN A 194 47.59 9.22 -1.21
C ASN A 194 46.58 10.27 -1.73
N ILE A 195 46.83 10.84 -2.91
CA ILE A 195 45.92 11.82 -3.54
C ILE A 195 44.59 11.16 -3.91
N SER A 196 44.62 9.97 -4.52
CA SER A 196 43.41 9.25 -4.93
C SER A 196 42.59 8.78 -3.72
N LYS A 197 43.26 8.37 -2.64
CA LYS A 197 42.61 8.00 -1.37
C LYS A 197 41.92 9.19 -0.70
N SER A 198 42.59 10.35 -0.60
CA SER A 198 41.98 11.54 0.00
C SER A 198 40.81 12.06 -0.84
N PHE A 199 40.96 12.10 -2.17
CA PHE A 199 39.91 12.61 -3.06
C PHE A 199 38.68 11.70 -3.10
N SER A 200 38.87 10.38 -3.13
CA SER A 200 37.76 9.43 -3.03
C SER A 200 37.03 9.52 -1.68
N SER A 201 37.75 9.75 -0.58
CA SER A 201 37.13 10.00 0.72
C SER A 201 36.25 11.26 0.70
N TYR A 202 36.70 12.35 0.08
CA TYR A 202 35.90 13.57 -0.04
C TYR A 202 34.63 13.35 -0.87
N ILE A 203 34.72 12.61 -1.98
CA ILE A 203 33.55 12.24 -2.80
C ILE A 203 32.55 11.43 -1.98
N VAL A 204 33.01 10.42 -1.22
CA VAL A 204 32.14 9.59 -0.38
C VAL A 204 31.47 10.42 0.72
N VAL A 205 32.22 11.28 1.41
CA VAL A 205 31.65 12.17 2.45
C VAL A 205 30.63 13.13 1.84
N PHE A 206 30.93 13.71 0.69
CA PHE A 206 30.00 14.60 -0.02
C PHE A 206 28.72 13.88 -0.42
N MET A 207 28.81 12.68 -1.01
CA MET A 207 27.65 11.86 -1.36
C MET A 207 26.79 11.56 -0.12
N ALA A 208 27.42 11.13 0.98
CA ALA A 208 26.73 10.82 2.23
C ALA A 208 26.02 12.06 2.81
N MET A 209 26.70 13.21 2.83
CA MET A 209 26.10 14.47 3.29
C MET A 209 24.93 14.90 2.41
N ALA A 210 25.08 14.87 1.08
CA ALA A 210 24.01 15.25 0.16
C ALA A 210 22.78 14.33 0.29
N MET A 211 23.00 13.01 0.44
CA MET A 211 21.91 12.07 0.71
C MET A 211 21.22 12.35 2.05
N MET A 212 21.98 12.62 3.12
CA MET A 212 21.40 12.97 4.42
C MET A 212 20.59 14.26 4.35
N ILE A 213 21.09 15.28 3.64
CA ILE A 213 20.37 16.54 3.44
C ILE A 213 19.07 16.27 2.68
N GLY A 214 19.09 15.51 1.59
CA GLY A 214 17.88 15.17 0.83
C GLY A 214 16.86 14.38 1.67
N ALA A 215 17.34 13.39 2.41
CA ALA A 215 16.51 12.54 3.27
C ALA A 215 15.86 13.32 4.44
N VAL A 216 16.50 14.40 4.91
CA VAL A 216 15.99 15.25 5.99
C VAL A 216 15.12 16.40 5.46
N TYR A 217 15.50 16.99 4.32
CA TYR A 217 14.82 18.15 3.74
C TYR A 217 13.41 17.83 3.25
N SER A 218 13.20 16.67 2.60
CA SER A 218 11.89 16.31 2.07
C SER A 218 10.83 16.12 3.19
N PRO A 219 11.09 15.34 4.27
CA PRO A 219 10.18 15.26 5.40
C PRO A 219 10.01 16.58 6.16
N LEU A 220 11.09 17.35 6.37
CA LEU A 220 11.01 18.63 7.07
C LEU A 220 10.17 19.66 6.30
N SER A 221 10.36 19.78 4.98
CA SER A 221 9.57 20.70 4.16
C SER A 221 8.10 20.28 4.10
N GLY A 222 7.82 18.97 4.02
CA GLY A 222 6.47 18.44 4.14
C GLY A 222 5.83 18.75 5.49
N ALA A 223 6.52 18.48 6.59
CA ALA A 223 6.06 18.80 7.94
C ALA A 223 5.85 20.30 8.14
N TYR A 224 6.76 21.13 7.65
CA TYR A 224 6.63 22.58 7.69
C TYR A 224 5.38 23.07 6.93
N ASN A 225 5.11 22.52 5.74
CA ASN A 225 3.91 22.86 4.97
C ASN A 225 2.63 22.39 5.68
N LEU A 226 2.64 21.23 6.33
CA LEU A 226 1.51 20.74 7.13
C LEU A 226 1.24 21.63 8.35
N ILE A 227 2.30 22.06 9.05
CA ILE A 227 2.19 23.00 10.18
C ILE A 227 1.67 24.36 9.69
N LYS A 228 2.24 24.88 8.59
CA LYS A 228 1.84 26.18 8.01
C LYS A 228 0.39 26.19 7.54
N THR A 229 -0.13 25.06 7.06
CA THR A 229 -1.53 24.92 6.62
C THR A 229 -2.49 24.59 7.77
N ASN A 230 -2.02 24.59 9.03
CA ASN A 230 -2.80 24.22 10.23
C ASN A 230 -3.46 22.83 10.15
N LYS A 231 -3.00 21.97 9.23
CA LYS A 231 -3.44 20.56 9.13
C LYS A 231 -2.65 19.67 10.09
N ILE A 232 -2.41 20.14 11.31
CA ILE A 232 -1.77 19.32 12.35
C ILE A 232 -2.85 18.42 12.94
N ILE A 233 -3.18 17.36 12.22
CA ILE A 233 -3.89 16.24 12.79
C ILE A 233 -2.80 15.24 13.16
N THR A 234 -2.48 15.13 14.45
CA THR A 234 -1.60 14.05 14.89
C THR A 234 -2.41 12.76 14.74
N PRO A 235 -2.05 11.83 13.84
CA PRO A 235 -2.95 10.72 13.50
C PRO A 235 -3.26 9.84 14.72
N SER A 236 -2.34 9.75 15.68
CA SER A 236 -2.54 8.95 16.89
C SER A 236 -3.53 9.57 17.89
N SER A 237 -3.53 10.89 18.08
CA SER A 237 -4.46 11.55 19.01
C SER A 237 -5.87 11.61 18.44
N GLU A 238 -6.00 11.87 17.14
CA GLU A 238 -7.29 11.89 16.45
C GLU A 238 -7.98 10.53 16.53
N LEU A 239 -7.27 9.44 16.20
CA LEU A 239 -7.85 8.09 16.25
C LEU A 239 -8.30 7.71 17.68
N LEU A 240 -7.55 8.12 18.71
CA LEU A 240 -7.92 7.86 20.10
C LEU A 240 -9.14 8.70 20.52
N GLU A 241 -9.25 9.92 20.01
CA GLU A 241 -10.42 10.78 20.24
C GLU A 241 -11.68 10.20 19.59
N VAL A 242 -11.58 9.67 18.37
CA VAL A 242 -12.66 8.92 17.71
C VAL A 242 -13.09 7.73 18.58
N VAL A 243 -12.15 6.94 19.07
CA VAL A 243 -12.44 5.76 19.93
C VAL A 243 -13.16 6.20 21.21
N ASN A 244 -12.66 7.22 21.91
CA ASN A 244 -13.28 7.74 23.14
C ASN A 244 -14.66 8.37 22.89
N ALA A 245 -14.88 8.97 21.72
CA ALA A 245 -16.18 9.51 21.34
C ALA A 245 -17.18 8.38 21.03
N LEU A 246 -16.76 7.33 20.32
CA LEU A 246 -17.58 6.14 20.06
C LEU A 246 -18.00 5.46 21.36
N ASP A 247 -17.07 5.28 22.29
CA ASP A 247 -17.35 4.66 23.59
C ASP A 247 -18.37 5.46 24.42
N ARG A 248 -18.23 6.80 24.45
CA ARG A 248 -19.22 7.70 25.06
C ARG A 248 -20.59 7.65 24.39
N MET A 249 -20.64 7.27 23.12
CA MET A 249 -21.87 7.04 22.38
C MET A 249 -22.38 5.61 22.50
N GLY A 250 -21.74 4.78 23.32
CA GLY A 250 -22.13 3.40 23.58
C GLY A 250 -21.75 2.42 22.47
N VAL A 251 -20.89 2.81 21.52
CA VAL A 251 -20.35 1.93 20.47
C VAL A 251 -18.97 1.46 20.91
N GLY A 252 -18.83 0.17 21.21
CA GLY A 252 -17.63 -0.38 21.84
C GLY A 252 -17.17 -1.71 21.26
N ARG A 253 -16.32 -2.41 22.00
CA ARG A 253 -15.74 -3.69 21.57
C ARG A 253 -16.81 -4.71 21.20
N GLY A 254 -16.65 -5.34 20.03
CA GLY A 254 -17.56 -6.36 19.50
C GLY A 254 -18.77 -5.80 18.75
N ASP A 255 -19.04 -4.49 18.83
CA ASP A 255 -20.13 -3.89 18.07
C ASP A 255 -19.82 -3.90 16.56
N LYS A 256 -20.89 -4.02 15.78
CA LYS A 256 -20.85 -3.94 14.32
C LYS A 256 -21.16 -2.52 13.88
N ILE A 257 -20.42 -2.02 12.91
CA ILE A 257 -20.62 -0.70 12.32
C ILE A 257 -20.52 -0.78 10.79
N ALA A 258 -21.04 0.25 10.14
CA ALA A 258 -20.85 0.46 8.70
C ALA A 258 -19.99 1.71 8.47
N VAL A 259 -19.42 1.85 7.28
CA VAL A 259 -18.61 3.02 6.91
C VAL A 259 -18.97 3.58 5.54
N ILE A 260 -18.80 4.88 5.35
CA ILE A 260 -19.01 5.53 4.04
C ILE A 260 -17.70 6.14 3.57
N GLY A 261 -17.31 5.79 2.35
CA GLY A 261 -16.17 6.34 1.64
C GLY A 261 -14.81 5.79 2.08
N TRP A 262 -14.77 4.52 2.47
CA TRP A 262 -13.58 3.91 3.05
C TRP A 262 -12.68 3.23 2.02
N THR A 263 -11.35 3.23 2.25
CA THR A 263 -10.45 2.22 1.67
C THR A 263 -9.23 1.81 2.52
N ILE A 264 -8.63 2.63 3.41
CA ILE A 264 -7.35 2.23 4.08
C ILE A 264 -7.16 2.63 5.57
N ASN A 265 -7.72 3.75 6.08
CA ASN A 265 -7.41 4.22 7.45
C ASN A 265 -8.49 3.88 8.50
N ILE A 266 -8.56 2.61 8.92
CA ILE A 266 -9.49 2.10 9.96
C ILE A 266 -8.78 1.67 11.24
N HIS A 267 -7.62 2.25 11.51
CA HIS A 267 -6.90 1.96 12.73
C HIS A 267 -7.76 2.30 13.97
N TRP A 268 -8.60 3.34 13.90
CA TRP A 268 -9.57 3.66 14.96
C TRP A 268 -10.55 2.50 15.19
N ALA A 269 -11.05 1.84 14.15
CA ALA A 269 -12.01 0.74 14.29
C ALA A 269 -11.36 -0.46 14.98
N ARG A 270 -10.08 -0.72 14.65
CA ARG A 270 -9.29 -1.76 15.33
C ARG A 270 -9.01 -1.39 16.79
N LEU A 271 -8.71 -0.12 17.08
CA LEU A 271 -8.49 0.37 18.44
C LEU A 271 -9.77 0.33 19.29
N ALA A 272 -10.91 0.70 18.72
CA ALA A 272 -12.24 0.57 19.34
C ALA A 272 -12.67 -0.89 19.50
N GLY A 273 -12.06 -1.81 18.73
CA GLY A 273 -12.41 -3.23 18.71
C GLY A 273 -13.80 -3.49 18.12
N VAL A 274 -14.25 -2.61 17.23
CA VAL A 274 -15.49 -2.77 16.46
C VAL A 274 -15.23 -3.56 15.17
N GLN A 275 -16.28 -4.14 14.59
CA GLN A 275 -16.24 -4.82 13.31
C GLN A 275 -16.99 -3.99 12.26
N ILE A 276 -16.33 -3.67 11.14
CA ILE A 276 -16.97 -3.06 9.99
C ILE A 276 -17.61 -4.17 9.16
N VAL A 277 -18.93 -4.14 9.03
CA VAL A 277 -19.70 -5.21 8.38
C VAL A 277 -20.24 -4.84 7.02
N ALA A 278 -20.26 -3.55 6.70
CA ALA A 278 -20.73 -3.03 5.44
C ALA A 278 -20.10 -1.67 5.13
N ASP A 279 -20.00 -1.33 3.85
CA ASP A 279 -19.53 -0.02 3.42
C ASP A 279 -20.17 0.50 2.12
N ILE A 280 -20.06 1.82 1.95
CA ILE A 280 -20.12 2.48 0.64
C ILE A 280 -18.66 2.77 0.25
N PRO A 281 -18.19 2.34 -0.94
CA PRO A 281 -16.82 2.60 -1.39
C PRO A 281 -16.50 4.10 -1.50
N LEU A 282 -15.21 4.44 -1.50
CA LEU A 282 -14.73 5.82 -1.63
C LEU A 282 -15.24 6.49 -2.91
N GLU A 283 -15.29 5.74 -4.01
CA GLU A 283 -15.73 6.19 -5.33
C GLU A 283 -17.22 6.61 -5.34
N GLU A 284 -18.01 6.03 -4.43
CA GLU A 284 -19.47 6.20 -4.33
C GLU A 284 -19.87 7.15 -3.19
N LYS A 285 -18.90 7.62 -2.41
CA LYS A 285 -19.12 8.55 -1.30
C LYS A 285 -19.84 9.83 -1.75
N ASN A 286 -19.38 10.44 -2.84
CA ASN A 286 -20.00 11.68 -3.33
C ASN A 286 -21.40 11.41 -3.89
N THR A 287 -21.60 10.26 -4.54
CA THR A 287 -22.93 9.83 -4.98
C THR A 287 -23.90 9.71 -3.80
N PHE A 288 -23.46 9.22 -2.64
CA PHE A 288 -24.27 9.25 -1.42
C PHE A 288 -24.58 10.68 -0.95
N LEU A 289 -23.56 11.54 -0.87
CA LEU A 289 -23.67 12.90 -0.34
C LEU A 289 -24.54 13.80 -1.22
N ASP A 290 -24.48 13.64 -2.55
CA ASP A 290 -25.23 14.44 -3.53
C ASP A 290 -26.65 13.90 -3.76
N SER A 291 -26.96 12.71 -3.24
CA SER A 291 -28.30 12.11 -3.39
C SER A 291 -29.36 12.84 -2.57
N ASP A 292 -30.61 12.71 -3.00
CA ASP A 292 -31.75 13.24 -2.27
C ASP A 292 -31.97 12.51 -0.93
N SER A 293 -32.79 13.11 -0.05
CA SER A 293 -33.07 12.56 1.28
C SER A 293 -33.73 11.17 1.23
N SER A 294 -34.46 10.86 0.15
CA SER A 294 -35.12 9.56 -0.02
C SER A 294 -34.10 8.46 -0.26
N VAL A 295 -33.17 8.66 -1.20
CA VAL A 295 -32.10 7.73 -1.53
C VAL A 295 -31.14 7.57 -0.35
N LYS A 296 -30.76 8.67 0.32
CA LYS A 296 -29.98 8.61 1.55
C LYS A 296 -30.66 7.74 2.60
N SER A 297 -31.96 7.96 2.86
CA SER A 297 -32.72 7.16 3.83
C SER A 297 -32.78 5.67 3.46
N GLN A 298 -32.91 5.35 2.17
CA GLN A 298 -32.89 3.96 1.70
C GLN A 298 -31.53 3.29 1.90
N ALA A 299 -30.42 3.99 1.62
CA ALA A 299 -29.08 3.49 1.87
C ALA A 299 -28.81 3.27 3.38
N LEU A 300 -29.23 4.22 4.22
CA LEU A 300 -29.14 4.09 5.69
C LEU A 300 -29.97 2.89 6.19
N ALA A 301 -31.18 2.69 5.65
CA ALA A 301 -32.02 1.54 5.97
C ALA A 301 -31.41 0.20 5.50
N ALA A 302 -30.64 0.20 4.41
CA ALA A 302 -29.89 -0.99 3.97
C ALA A 302 -28.81 -1.35 5.00
N PHE A 303 -28.07 -0.38 5.53
CA PHE A 303 -27.09 -0.62 6.59
C PHE A 303 -27.72 -1.17 7.88
N LEU A 304 -28.90 -0.70 8.27
CA LEU A 304 -29.60 -1.22 9.45
C LEU A 304 -29.83 -2.74 9.37
N LYS A 305 -30.13 -3.27 8.17
CA LYS A 305 -30.35 -4.71 7.94
C LYS A 305 -29.11 -5.58 8.12
N THR A 306 -27.91 -4.98 8.15
CA THR A 306 -26.64 -5.68 8.36
C THR A 306 -26.32 -5.93 9.85
N GLY A 307 -27.14 -5.37 10.75
CA GLY A 307 -26.90 -5.40 12.19
C GLY A 307 -25.86 -4.36 12.65
N ALA A 308 -25.53 -3.39 11.80
CA ALA A 308 -24.69 -2.25 12.18
C ALA A 308 -25.42 -1.36 13.20
N LYS A 309 -24.73 -0.99 14.28
CA LYS A 309 -25.21 -0.09 15.34
C LYS A 309 -25.10 1.38 14.96
N GLY A 310 -24.18 1.69 14.05
CA GLY A 310 -24.01 3.02 13.50
C GLY A 310 -23.16 3.00 12.23
N ILE A 311 -23.17 4.13 11.54
CA ILE A 311 -22.44 4.36 10.29
C ILE A 311 -21.44 5.47 10.54
N VAL A 312 -20.18 5.26 10.20
CA VAL A 312 -19.11 6.26 10.35
C VAL A 312 -18.69 6.79 8.99
N ILE A 313 -18.59 8.11 8.89
CA ILE A 313 -18.10 8.81 7.69
C ILE A 313 -16.98 9.76 8.08
N PHE A 314 -15.93 9.81 7.24
CA PHE A 314 -14.92 10.87 7.32
C PHE A 314 -15.32 11.99 6.36
N GLN A 315 -15.55 13.20 6.87
CA GLN A 315 -15.87 14.38 6.07
C GLN A 315 -15.11 15.57 6.66
N PRO A 316 -14.17 16.18 5.91
CA PRO A 316 -13.48 17.38 6.36
C PRO A 316 -14.47 18.45 6.81
N SER A 317 -14.24 19.03 7.99
CA SER A 317 -15.19 19.97 8.62
C SER A 317 -15.51 21.19 7.74
N ASP A 318 -14.57 21.63 6.90
CA ASP A 318 -14.76 22.74 5.96
C ASP A 318 -15.75 22.42 4.83
N ASP A 319 -16.00 21.13 4.57
CA ASP A 319 -16.86 20.59 3.50
C ASP A 319 -18.08 19.82 4.06
N ALA A 320 -18.36 19.91 5.36
CA ALA A 320 -19.36 19.06 6.02
C ALA A 320 -20.77 19.65 5.93
N ASP A 321 -21.50 19.37 4.84
CA ASP A 321 -22.96 19.56 4.77
C ASP A 321 -23.68 18.26 5.17
N LEU A 322 -23.57 17.91 6.46
CA LEU A 322 -24.25 16.77 7.06
C LEU A 322 -25.44 17.24 7.90
N SER A 323 -26.55 16.52 7.83
CA SER A 323 -27.72 16.82 8.67
C SER A 323 -27.40 16.70 10.17
N GLU A 324 -28.19 17.36 11.03
CA GLU A 324 -28.03 17.31 12.49
C GLU A 324 -28.08 15.89 13.10
N ALA A 325 -28.58 14.91 12.34
CA ALA A 325 -28.58 13.51 12.74
C ALA A 325 -27.17 12.89 12.79
N TRP A 326 -26.21 13.45 12.05
CA TRP A 326 -24.81 13.06 12.11
C TRP A 326 -24.12 13.76 13.28
N LYS A 327 -23.60 12.98 14.22
CA LYS A 327 -22.89 13.51 15.39
C LYS A 327 -21.39 13.41 15.16
N ARG A 328 -20.69 14.53 15.37
CA ARG A 328 -19.24 14.58 15.28
C ARG A 328 -18.58 13.76 16.39
N LEU A 329 -17.53 13.01 16.05
CA LEU A 329 -16.77 12.17 16.97
C LEU A 329 -15.58 12.98 17.53
N GLY A 330 -15.82 13.70 18.63
CA GLY A 330 -14.83 14.60 19.22
C GLY A 330 -14.49 15.78 18.29
N ASN A 331 -13.27 16.29 18.38
CA ASN A 331 -12.72 17.36 17.55
C ASN A 331 -12.03 16.82 16.29
N THR A 332 -12.67 15.86 15.61
CA THR A 332 -12.11 15.16 14.45
C THR A 332 -12.96 15.38 13.21
N ASP A 333 -12.50 14.93 12.03
CA ASP A 333 -13.32 14.97 10.81
C ASP A 333 -14.18 13.70 10.63
N PHE A 334 -14.37 12.92 11.71
CA PHE A 334 -15.25 11.75 11.71
C PHE A 334 -16.62 12.07 12.31
N TYR A 335 -17.66 11.53 11.69
CA TYR A 335 -19.05 11.66 12.11
C TYR A 335 -19.69 10.28 12.19
N ILE A 336 -20.63 10.11 13.12
CA ILE A 336 -21.44 8.90 13.26
C ILE A 336 -22.92 9.21 13.11
N TYR A 337 -23.60 8.36 12.35
CA TYR A 337 -25.05 8.24 12.34
C TYR A 337 -25.43 6.98 13.12
N LYS A 338 -26.19 7.13 14.22
CA LYS A 338 -26.67 5.98 15.00
C LYS A 338 -27.85 5.34 14.28
N LEU A 339 -27.80 4.02 14.09
CA LEU A 339 -28.87 3.25 13.47
C LEU A 339 -29.83 2.64 14.49
N ILE A 340 -29.38 2.50 15.74
CA ILE A 340 -30.12 1.93 16.86
C ILE A 340 -29.95 2.91 18.03
N GLU A 341 -31.05 3.25 18.72
CA GLU A 341 -31.00 4.08 19.94
C GLU A 341 -30.30 3.38 21.10
#